data_AF-A0A6B3NJA8-F1
#
_entry.id   AF-A0A6B3NJA8-F1
#
_cell.length_a   1.000
_cell.length_b   1.000
_cell.length_c   1.000
_cell.angle_alpha   90.00
_cell.angle_beta   90.00
_cell.angle_gamma   90.00
#
_symmetry.space_group_name_H-M   'P 1'
#
loop_
_entity.id
_entity.type
_entity.pdbx_description
1 polymer ?
#
loop_
_entity_poly.entity_id
_entity_poly.type
_entity_poly.pdbx_seq_one_letter_code
_entity_poly.pdbx_strand_id
1 'polypeptide(L)'
;MNFYLGIDFGTSGARAVVINAESIVQAETQYPFPTAVAATAEEWQQALETLIRQIPQNIRGEIRAIAINGTSSTVLLCDQLGKPVAA
;
A
#
# COMPACT_ATOMS: atom_id res chain seq x y z
N MET A 1 -6.49 -19.56 8.67
CA MET A 1 -5.58 -19.62 7.50
C MET A 1 -4.40 -18.67 7.78
N ASN A 2 -3.27 -18.78 7.08
CA ASN A 2 -2.21 -17.78 7.15
C ASN A 2 -2.20 -17.00 5.83
N PHE A 3 -2.39 -15.68 5.90
CA PHE A 3 -2.34 -14.81 4.73
C PHE A 3 -1.15 -13.86 4.79
N TYR A 4 -0.64 -13.48 3.63
CA TYR A 4 0.49 -12.57 3.47
C TYR A 4 0.11 -11.49 2.47
N LEU A 5 0.32 -10.23 2.84
CA LEU A 5 -0.06 -9.08 2.02
C LEU A 5 1.18 -8.48 1.36
N GLY A 6 1.21 -8.44 0.04
CA GLY A 6 2.14 -7.61 -0.73
C GLY A 6 1.49 -6.30 -1.13
N ILE A 7 2.18 -5.17 -0.95
CA ILE A 7 1.75 -3.83 -1.37
C ILE A 7 2.82 -3.24 -2.29
N ASP A 8 2.41 -2.68 -3.41
CA ASP A 8 3.30 -2.06 -4.40
C ASP A 8 2.86 -0.62 -4.68
N PHE A 9 3.66 0.36 -4.27
CA PHE A 9 3.49 1.77 -4.59
C PHE A 9 4.24 2.11 -5.87
N GLY A 10 3.49 2.28 -6.97
CA GLY A 10 4.00 2.76 -8.24
C GLY A 10 3.88 4.28 -8.39
N THR A 11 4.20 4.78 -9.59
CA THR A 11 4.07 6.21 -9.91
C THR A 11 2.65 6.63 -10.26
N SER A 12 1.84 5.72 -10.83
CA SER A 12 0.47 5.99 -11.28
C SER A 12 -0.62 5.49 -10.32
N GLY A 13 -0.23 4.83 -9.24
CA GLY A 13 -1.13 4.25 -8.25
C GLY A 13 -0.44 3.22 -7.40
N ALA A 14 -1.20 2.61 -6.49
CA ALA A 14 -0.75 1.55 -5.62
C ALA A 14 -1.64 0.31 -5.75
N ARG A 15 -1.08 -0.86 -5.45
CA ARG A 15 -1.77 -2.16 -5.54
C ARG A 15 -1.48 -2.99 -4.30
N ALA A 16 -2.39 -3.90 -3.98
CA ALA A 16 -2.20 -4.88 -2.93
C ALA A 16 -2.69 -6.26 -3.38
N VAL A 17 -1.92 -7.29 -3.03
CA VAL A 17 -2.24 -8.70 -3.32
C VAL A 17 -2.09 -9.49 -2.04
N VAL A 18 -3.12 -10.25 -1.68
CA VAL A 18 -3.06 -11.20 -0.56
C VAL A 18 -2.87 -12.60 -1.11
N ILE A 19 -1.88 -13.31 -0.60
CA ILE A 19 -1.65 -14.74 -0.88
C ILE A 19 -1.80 -15.58 0.38
N ASN A 20 -2.13 -16.87 0.22
CA ASN A 20 -2.03 -17.86 1.29
C ASN A 20 -0.61 -18.48 1.36
N ALA A 21 -0.42 -19.46 2.24
CA ALA A 21 0.87 -20.15 2.41
C ALA A 21 1.30 -20.97 1.18
N GLU A 22 0.36 -21.33 0.33
CA GLU A 22 0.56 -22.02 -0.94
C GLU A 22 0.81 -21.05 -2.11
N SER A 23 1.01 -19.75 -1.83
CA SER A 23 1.20 -18.68 -2.81
C SER A 23 0.02 -18.45 -3.76
N ILE A 24 -1.19 -18.88 -3.37
CA ILE A 24 -2.42 -18.67 -4.14
C ILE A 24 -3.03 -17.33 -3.76
N VAL A 25 -3.33 -16.50 -4.76
CA VAL A 25 -4.01 -15.22 -4.58
C VAL A 25 -5.41 -15.41 -4.01
N GLN A 26 -5.71 -14.63 -2.97
CA GLN A 26 -6.98 -14.66 -2.23
C GLN A 26 -7.76 -13.34 -2.39
N ALA A 27 -7.05 -12.23 -2.61
CA ALA A 27 -7.63 -10.93 -2.86
C ALA A 27 -6.64 -10.03 -3.60
N GLU A 28 -7.16 -9.15 -4.44
CA GLU A 28 -6.41 -8.09 -5.11
C GLU A 28 -7.16 -6.77 -4.96
N THR A 29 -6.43 -5.69 -4.68
CA THR A 29 -6.99 -4.34 -4.53
C THR A 29 -6.08 -3.33 -5.23
N GLN A 30 -6.65 -2.22 -5.68
CA GLN A 30 -5.92 -1.19 -6.40
C GLN A 30 -6.45 0.21 -6.09
N TYR A 31 -5.55 1.18 -6.10
CA TYR A 31 -5.84 2.59 -5.93
C TYR A 31 -5.10 3.41 -7.00
N PRO A 32 -5.80 3.92 -8.03
CA PRO A 32 -5.18 4.80 -9.02
C PRO A 32 -4.92 6.19 -8.41
N PHE A 33 -3.77 6.79 -8.71
CA PHE A 33 -3.54 8.19 -8.37
C PHE A 33 -4.28 9.10 -9.37
N PRO A 34 -4.97 10.14 -8.89
CA PRO A 34 -5.88 10.93 -9.72
C PRO A 34 -5.17 11.88 -10.70
N THR A 35 -3.88 12.17 -10.49
CA THR A 35 -3.12 13.11 -11.33
C THR A 35 -1.86 12.47 -11.91
N ALA A 36 -1.31 13.10 -12.96
CA ALA A 36 -0.02 12.71 -13.53
C ALA A 36 1.18 13.29 -12.76
N VAL A 37 0.94 14.03 -11.67
CA VAL A 37 1.97 14.56 -10.78
C VAL A 37 2.36 13.48 -9.77
N ALA A 38 3.56 13.56 -9.21
CA ALA A 38 3.96 12.68 -8.12
C ALA A 38 2.97 12.79 -6.95
N ALA A 39 2.51 11.64 -6.46
CA ALA A 39 1.56 11.60 -5.36
C ALA A 39 2.16 12.18 -4.08
N THR A 40 1.35 12.89 -3.30
CA THR A 40 1.78 13.46 -2.01
C THR A 40 1.84 12.39 -0.92
N ALA A 41 2.45 12.73 0.22
CA ALA A 41 2.49 11.84 1.38
C ALA A 41 1.08 11.49 1.90
N GLU A 42 0.14 12.44 1.86
CA GLU A 42 -1.25 12.24 2.23
C GLU A 42 -1.95 11.29 1.24
N GLU A 43 -1.68 11.43 -0.06
CA GLU A 43 -2.22 10.53 -1.08
C GLU A 43 -1.68 9.11 -0.91
N TRP A 44 -0.40 8.94 -0.55
CA TRP A 44 0.15 7.62 -0.24
C TRP A 44 -0.52 6.99 0.99
N GLN A 45 -0.76 7.76 2.05
CA GLN A 45 -1.47 7.28 3.24
C GLN A 45 -2.92 6.88 2.90
N GLN A 46 -3.63 7.72 2.16
CA GLN A 46 -4.99 7.43 1.71
C GLN A 46 -5.05 6.17 0.85
N ALA A 47 -4.07 5.99 -0.05
CA ALA A 47 -3.97 4.80 -0.88
C ALA A 47 -3.72 3.54 -0.03
N LEU A 48 -2.77 3.59 0.92
CA LEU A 48 -2.52 2.48 1.85
C LEU A 48 -3.78 2.06 2.60
N GLU A 49 -4.48 3.02 3.19
CA GLU A 49 -5.72 2.75 3.92
C GLU A 49 -6.79 2.16 3.02
N THR A 50 -6.96 2.73 1.82
CA THR A 50 -7.99 2.28 0.88
C THR A 50 -7.72 0.85 0.41
N LEU A 51 -6.48 0.54 0.04
CA LEU A 51 -6.07 -0.80 -0.37
C LEU A 51 -6.35 -1.84 0.71
N ILE A 52 -5.98 -1.54 1.96
CA ILE A 52 -6.20 -2.45 3.09
C ILE A 52 -7.70 -2.57 3.41
N ARG A 53 -8.49 -1.50 3.29
CA ARG A 53 -9.94 -1.54 3.54
C ARG A 53 -10.72 -2.33 2.50
N GLN A 54 -10.25 -2.41 1.26
CA GLN A 54 -10.87 -3.19 0.21
C GLN A 54 -10.66 -4.71 0.36
N ILE A 55 -9.70 -5.15 1.19
CA ILE A 55 -9.49 -6.59 1.48
C ILE A 55 -10.64 -7.09 2.36
N PRO A 56 -11.29 -8.22 2.03
CA PRO A 56 -12.35 -8.81 2.86
C PRO A 56 -11.92 -8.98 4.31
N GLN A 57 -12.80 -8.61 5.26
CA GLN A 57 -12.46 -8.57 6.69
C GLN A 57 -11.94 -9.92 7.23
N ASN A 58 -12.53 -11.02 6.78
CA ASN A 58 -12.12 -12.38 7.16
C ASN A 58 -10.70 -12.74 6.68
N ILE A 59 -10.24 -12.14 5.58
CA ILE A 59 -8.86 -12.29 5.08
C ILE A 59 -7.95 -11.30 5.82
N ARG A 60 -8.35 -10.03 5.87
CA ARG A 60 -7.57 -8.94 6.48
C ARG A 60 -7.23 -9.19 7.94
N GLY A 61 -8.16 -9.75 8.72
CA GLY A 61 -7.95 -10.10 10.13
C GLY A 61 -6.98 -11.26 10.37
N GLU A 62 -6.60 -11.99 9.32
CA GLU A 62 -5.71 -13.15 9.39
C GLU A 62 -4.35 -12.92 8.69
N ILE A 63 -4.05 -11.69 8.27
CA ILE A 63 -2.74 -11.33 7.70
C ILE A 63 -1.64 -11.49 8.76
N ARG A 64 -0.60 -12.25 8.42
CA ARG A 64 0.54 -12.55 9.30
C ARG A 64 1.78 -11.72 9.03
N ALA A 65 1.95 -11.29 7.78
CA ALA A 65 3.04 -10.41 7.40
C ALA A 65 2.63 -9.51 6.24
N ILE A 66 3.30 -8.37 6.14
CA ILE A 66 3.12 -7.40 5.08
C ILE A 66 4.50 -7.15 4.45
N ALA A 67 4.57 -7.28 3.12
CA ALA A 67 5.69 -6.81 2.32
C ALA A 67 5.25 -5.54 1.59
N ILE A 68 6.08 -4.49 1.63
CA ILE A 68 5.80 -3.21 0.97
C ILE A 68 6.95 -2.90 0.02
N ASN A 69 6.61 -2.64 -1.24
CA ASN A 69 7.50 -2.13 -2.27
C ASN A 69 7.08 -0.70 -2.65
N GLY A 70 8.05 0.11 -3.06
CA GLY A 70 7.81 1.48 -3.52
C GLY A 70 8.78 1.86 -4.65
N THR A 71 8.52 2.99 -5.28
CA THR A 71 9.38 3.54 -6.32
C THR A 71 10.74 3.95 -5.76
N SER A 72 11.82 3.61 -6.47
CA SER A 72 13.18 4.05 -6.14
C SER A 72 13.37 5.56 -6.35
N SER A 73 14.31 6.16 -5.63
CA SER A 73 14.71 7.58 -5.73
C SER A 73 13.64 8.60 -5.31
N THR A 74 12.58 8.16 -4.64
CA THR A 74 11.61 9.03 -3.97
C THR A 74 12.22 9.60 -2.69
N VAL A 75 12.15 10.92 -2.51
CA VAL A 75 12.62 11.63 -1.32
C VAL A 75 11.45 12.38 -0.69
N LEU A 76 11.23 12.15 0.60
CA LEU A 76 10.25 12.87 1.40
C LEU A 76 10.98 13.55 2.55
N LEU A 77 10.91 14.88 2.61
CA LEU A 77 11.51 15.63 3.72
C LEU A 77 10.54 15.63 4.90
N CYS A 78 11.02 15.19 6.07
CA CYS A 78 10.23 15.12 7.29
C CYS A 78 10.84 15.89 8.45
N ASP A 79 10.00 16.30 9.40
CA ASP A 79 10.42 16.77 10.72
C ASP A 79 10.85 15.60 11.63
N GLN A 80 11.22 15.93 12.87
CA GLN A 80 11.63 14.94 13.89
C GLN A 80 10.51 13.99 14.33
N LEU A 81 9.25 14.30 14.04
CA LEU A 81 8.09 13.46 14.33
C LEU A 81 7.69 12.60 13.12
N GLY A 82 8.43 12.68 12.01
CA GLY A 82 8.13 11.97 10.77
C GLY A 82 7.03 12.62 9.94
N LYS A 83 6.64 13.87 10.23
CA LYS A 83 5.66 14.59 9.42
C LYS A 83 6.34 15.23 8.20
N PRO A 84 5.74 15.12 6.99
CA PRO A 84 6.21 15.85 5.82
C PRO A 84 6.29 17.37 6.10
N VAL A 85 7.40 18.01 5.71
CA VAL A 85 7.60 19.47 5.86
C VAL A 85 7.63 20.23 4.53
N ALA A 86 7.59 19.50 3.42
CA ALA A 86 7.46 20.04 2.07
C ALA A 86 6.52 19.12 1.26
N ALA A 87 5.77 19.72 0.34
CA ALA A 87 4.98 19.01 -0.66
C ALA A 87 5.85 18.63 -1.87
#